data_AF-A0A429ZU83-F1
#
_entry.id   AF-A0A429ZU83-F1
#
_cell.length_a   1.000
_cell.length_b   1.000
_cell.length_c   1.000
_cell.angle_alpha   90.00
_cell.angle_beta   90.00
_cell.angle_gamma   90.00
#
_symmetry.space_group_name_H-M   'P 1'
#
loop_
_entity.id
_entity.type
_entity.pdbx_description
1 polymer ?
#
loop_
_entity_poly.entity_id
_entity_poly.type
_entity_poly.pdbx_seq_one_letter_code
_entity_poly.pdbx_strand_id
1 'polypeptide(L)'
;MGKKRMLKLGWLVSLVALVWLVTSTTHAWLVERTTTLENSLLVGKVDNEIIEEFDQQVKKNVTVKNTGNITAFIRVKVIPSWLEPETGVTLGLPAEGTYSLSFNETDWFESAGYWYHRQPVASQGETSVLIYEGQPKADLATAYEGKQFKLEIMTQSVQSEPLEGVIGLWGMNPQANN
;
A
#
# COMPACT_ATOMS: atom_id res chain seq x y z
N MET A 1 83.74 -37.13 -20.94
CA MET A 1 82.86 -35.96 -21.17
C MET A 1 81.44 -36.29 -20.66
N GLY A 2 81.21 -36.35 -19.35
CA GLY A 2 79.96 -36.92 -18.80
C GLY A 2 79.49 -36.38 -17.44
N LYS A 3 80.40 -36.13 -16.49
CA LYS A 3 80.01 -35.72 -15.13
C LYS A 3 79.32 -34.35 -15.06
N LYS A 4 79.80 -33.33 -15.81
CA LYS A 4 79.19 -31.97 -15.83
C LYS A 4 77.80 -31.91 -16.52
N ARG A 5 77.50 -32.85 -17.43
CA ARG A 5 76.17 -32.98 -18.08
C ARG A 5 75.16 -33.67 -17.16
N MET A 6 75.60 -34.68 -16.40
CA MET A 6 74.75 -35.37 -15.42
C MET A 6 74.36 -34.48 -14.23
N LEU A 7 75.27 -33.62 -13.75
CA LEU A 7 74.97 -32.63 -12.69
C LEU A 7 73.96 -31.55 -13.14
N LYS A 8 74.05 -31.06 -14.39
CA LYS A 8 73.08 -30.12 -14.95
C LYS A 8 71.70 -30.74 -15.18
N LEU A 9 71.67 -32.02 -15.57
CA LEU A 9 70.42 -32.77 -15.76
C LEU A 9 69.74 -33.05 -14.42
N GLY A 10 70.50 -33.40 -13.37
CA GLY A 10 69.97 -33.59 -12.02
C GLY A 10 69.36 -32.30 -11.44
N TRP A 11 69.98 -31.15 -11.71
CA TRP A 11 69.44 -29.84 -11.31
C TRP A 11 68.12 -29.50 -12.05
N LEU A 12 68.05 -29.77 -13.35
CA LEU A 12 66.83 -29.55 -14.14
C LEU A 12 65.68 -30.47 -13.69
N VAL A 13 65.98 -31.73 -13.39
CA VAL A 13 64.98 -32.70 -12.90
C VAL A 13 64.47 -32.30 -11.51
N SER A 14 65.35 -31.83 -10.62
CA SER A 14 64.96 -31.32 -9.30
C SER A 14 64.10 -30.05 -9.39
N LEU A 15 64.39 -29.16 -10.34
CA LEU A 15 63.61 -27.94 -10.55
C LEU A 15 62.21 -28.25 -11.09
N VAL A 16 62.11 -29.20 -12.02
CA VAL A 16 60.81 -29.68 -12.55
C VAL A 16 60.00 -30.40 -11.47
N ALA A 17 60.64 -31.25 -10.64
CA ALA A 17 59.97 -31.92 -9.53
C ALA A 17 59.39 -30.95 -8.48
N LEU A 18 60.07 -29.82 -8.24
CA LEU A 18 59.59 -28.77 -7.33
C LEU A 18 58.36 -28.03 -7.87
N VAL A 19 58.22 -27.91 -9.19
CA VAL A 19 57.07 -27.27 -9.85
C VAL A 19 55.83 -28.17 -9.82
N TRP A 20 55.99 -29.50 -9.85
CA TRP A 20 54.87 -30.45 -9.73
C TRP A 20 54.29 -30.56 -8.31
N LEU A 21 55.07 -30.21 -7.27
CA LEU A 21 54.60 -30.21 -5.87
C LEU A 21 53.66 -29.04 -5.52
N VAL A 22 53.55 -28.03 -6.40
CA VAL A 22 52.73 -26.84 -6.18
C VAL A 22 51.34 -26.93 -6.82
N THR A 23 51.03 -28.01 -7.55
CA THR A 23 49.65 -28.23 -8.04
C THR A 23 48.86 -29.11 -7.08
N SER A 24 48.81 -28.75 -5.80
CA SER A 24 47.75 -29.21 -4.91
C SER A 24 46.46 -28.47 -5.25
N THR A 25 45.74 -29.02 -6.24
CA THR A 25 44.28 -29.01 -6.34
C THR A 25 43.57 -27.75 -5.82
N THR A 26 43.51 -26.70 -6.64
CA THR A 26 42.41 -25.72 -6.50
C THR A 26 41.19 -26.29 -7.21
N HIS A 27 40.55 -27.28 -6.60
CA HIS A 27 39.16 -27.58 -6.90
C HIS A 27 38.32 -26.86 -5.86
N ALA A 28 38.06 -25.57 -6.10
CA ALA A 28 36.94 -24.92 -5.45
C ALA A 28 35.66 -25.53 -6.06
N TRP A 29 35.22 -26.65 -5.49
CA TRP A 29 33.85 -27.10 -5.65
C TRP A 29 32.99 -26.12 -4.85
N LEU A 30 32.67 -24.97 -5.46
CA LEU A 30 31.66 -24.07 -4.93
C LEU A 30 30.30 -24.54 -5.44
N VAL A 31 29.93 -25.77 -5.10
CA VAL A 31 28.52 -26.16 -5.14
C VAL A 31 28.01 -25.97 -3.72
N GLU A 32 27.91 -24.71 -3.36
CA GLU A 32 26.90 -24.33 -2.38
C GLU A 32 25.58 -24.63 -3.08
N ARG A 33 25.04 -25.83 -2.86
CA ARG A 33 23.59 -26.01 -2.95
C ARG A 33 23.04 -25.14 -1.83
N THR A 34 22.91 -23.85 -2.13
CA THR A 34 21.87 -23.07 -1.49
C THR A 34 20.62 -23.87 -1.81
N THR A 35 20.14 -24.65 -0.84
CA THR A 35 18.70 -24.80 -0.69
C THR A 35 18.20 -23.39 -0.89
N THR A 36 17.46 -23.16 -1.97
CA THR A 36 16.82 -21.87 -2.20
C THR A 36 16.03 -21.61 -0.92
N LEU A 37 16.62 -20.84 -0.01
CA LEU A 37 15.87 -20.05 0.93
C LEU A 37 15.18 -19.11 -0.04
N GLU A 38 14.00 -19.53 -0.50
CA GLU A 38 13.08 -18.63 -1.16
C GLU A 38 12.81 -17.58 -0.11
N ASN A 39 13.60 -16.52 -0.15
CA ASN A 39 13.24 -15.28 0.47
C ASN A 39 12.07 -14.80 -0.37
N SER A 40 10.86 -15.30 -0.03
CA SER A 40 9.62 -14.73 -0.50
C SER A 40 9.58 -13.34 0.10
N LEU A 41 10.26 -12.40 -0.53
CA LEU A 41 10.03 -10.98 -0.34
C LEU A 41 8.60 -10.76 -0.82
N LEU A 42 7.65 -11.01 0.08
CA LEU A 42 6.27 -10.61 -0.10
C LEU A 42 6.33 -9.09 -0.20
N VAL A 43 6.20 -8.58 -1.42
CA VAL A 43 6.06 -7.15 -1.63
C VAL A 43 4.84 -6.71 -0.82
N GLY A 44 5.05 -5.73 0.05
CA GLY A 44 3.96 -5.13 0.81
C GLY A 44 2.95 -4.57 -0.19
N LYS A 45 1.76 -5.17 -0.23
CA LYS A 45 0.63 -4.74 -1.03
C LYS A 45 -0.32 -3.99 -0.13
N VAL A 46 -0.62 -2.74 -0.48
CA VAL A 46 -1.69 -1.98 0.13
C VAL A 46 -2.86 -1.95 -0.85
N ASP A 47 -4.02 -2.38 -0.40
CA ASP A 47 -5.23 -2.48 -1.21
C ASP A 47 -6.45 -2.35 -0.29
N ASN A 48 -7.57 -1.83 -0.81
CA ASN A 48 -8.74 -1.56 0.01
C ASN A 48 -10.04 -2.00 -0.67
N GLU A 49 -11.01 -2.36 0.15
CA GLU A 49 -12.40 -2.61 -0.24
C GLU A 49 -13.31 -1.67 0.55
N ILE A 50 -14.28 -1.05 -0.11
CA ILE A 50 -15.29 -0.20 0.53
C ILE A 50 -16.50 -1.08 0.83
N ILE A 51 -16.94 -1.09 2.08
CA ILE A 51 -18.15 -1.82 2.51
C ILE A 51 -19.18 -0.76 2.89
N GLU A 52 -20.37 -0.87 2.33
CA GLU A 52 -21.45 0.10 2.52
C GLU A 52 -22.81 -0.54 2.28
N GLU A 53 -23.83 0.00 2.95
CA GLU A 53 -25.22 -0.29 2.67
C GLU A 53 -25.81 0.82 1.81
N PHE A 54 -26.54 0.45 0.75
CA PHE A 54 -27.14 1.40 -0.17
C PHE A 54 -28.62 1.11 -0.36
N ASP A 55 -29.47 2.04 0.08
CA ASP A 55 -30.91 2.03 -0.14
C ASP A 55 -31.32 3.28 -0.93
N GLN A 56 -31.49 3.10 -2.24
CA GLN A 56 -31.89 4.12 -3.22
C GLN A 56 -30.98 5.35 -3.30
N GLN A 57 -31.12 6.30 -2.37
CA GLN A 57 -30.33 7.53 -2.30
C GLN A 57 -29.65 7.67 -0.93
N VAL A 58 -29.84 6.70 -0.04
CA VAL A 58 -29.31 6.67 1.31
C VAL A 58 -28.15 5.69 1.35
N LYS A 59 -26.96 6.19 1.70
CA LYS A 59 -25.77 5.37 1.93
C LYS A 59 -25.50 5.28 3.42
N LYS A 60 -25.24 4.08 3.95
CA LYS A 60 -25.05 3.83 5.39
C LYS A 60 -23.84 2.95 5.65
N ASN A 61 -23.35 3.02 6.90
CA ASN A 61 -22.33 2.14 7.44
C ASN A 61 -21.09 2.02 6.54
N VAL A 62 -20.59 3.16 6.04
CA VAL A 62 -19.41 3.17 5.16
C VAL A 62 -18.18 2.84 5.97
N THR A 63 -17.58 1.69 5.71
CA THR A 63 -16.29 1.26 6.25
C THR A 63 -15.33 0.95 5.10
N VAL A 64 -14.05 0.88 5.45
CA VAL A 64 -12.96 0.48 4.54
C VAL A 64 -12.21 -0.69 5.14
N LYS A 65 -12.10 -1.77 4.36
CA LYS A 65 -11.31 -2.96 4.68
C LYS A 65 -9.97 -2.90 3.98
N ASN A 66 -8.89 -3.13 4.74
CA ASN A 66 -7.54 -3.28 4.20
C ASN A 66 -7.38 -4.70 3.65
N THR A 67 -7.46 -4.86 2.33
CA THR A 67 -7.26 -6.16 1.66
C THR A 67 -5.79 -6.43 1.35
N GLY A 68 -4.90 -5.49 1.71
CA GLY A 68 -3.45 -5.66 1.68
C GLY A 68 -2.91 -6.69 2.66
N ASN A 69 -1.62 -6.99 2.54
CA ASN A 69 -0.89 -7.92 3.41
C ASN A 69 -0.08 -7.23 4.52
N ILE A 70 -0.18 -5.90 4.62
CA ILE A 70 0.52 -5.08 5.62
C ILE A 70 -0.43 -4.13 6.32
N THR A 71 -0.07 -3.71 7.53
CA THR A 71 -0.76 -2.64 8.25
C THR A 71 -0.60 -1.30 7.50
N ALA A 72 -1.69 -0.57 7.33
CA ALA A 72 -1.72 0.65 6.55
C ALA A 72 -2.55 1.75 7.20
N PHE A 73 -2.13 3.01 7.06
CA PHE A 73 -3.03 4.13 7.25
C PHE A 73 -3.97 4.25 6.05
N ILE A 74 -5.22 4.60 6.31
CA ILE A 74 -6.26 4.75 5.30
C ILE A 74 -6.81 6.17 5.38
N ARG A 75 -6.96 6.81 4.22
CA ARG A 75 -7.71 8.04 4.04
C ARG A 75 -8.76 7.89 2.95
N VAL A 76 -9.80 8.69 3.04
CA VAL A 76 -10.98 8.61 2.18
C VAL A 76 -11.34 10.00 1.66
N LYS A 77 -11.61 10.10 0.37
CA LYS A 77 -12.25 11.27 -0.22
C LYS A 77 -13.73 10.98 -0.42
N VAL A 78 -14.56 11.86 0.09
CA VAL A 78 -16.02 11.77 0.02
C VAL A 78 -16.51 12.79 -0.99
N ILE A 79 -17.20 12.33 -2.03
CA ILE A 79 -17.61 13.15 -3.17
C ILE A 79 -19.14 13.05 -3.31
N PRO A 80 -19.89 13.96 -2.68
CA PRO A 80 -21.33 14.09 -2.92
C PRO A 80 -21.56 14.70 -4.30
N SER A 81 -22.60 14.24 -4.99
CA SER A 81 -22.97 14.73 -6.31
C SER A 81 -24.47 14.57 -6.57
N TRP A 82 -25.00 15.45 -7.42
CA TRP A 82 -26.36 15.35 -7.95
C TRP A 82 -26.29 15.04 -9.44
N LEU A 83 -27.09 14.08 -9.87
CA LEU A 83 -27.14 13.58 -11.24
C LEU A 83 -28.52 13.82 -11.84
N GLU A 84 -28.55 14.11 -13.14
CA GLU A 84 -29.77 14.04 -13.94
C GLU A 84 -30.15 12.56 -14.17
N PRO A 85 -31.34 12.07 -13.77
CA PRO A 85 -31.69 10.66 -13.84
C PRO A 85 -31.59 10.06 -15.25
N GLU A 86 -32.00 10.82 -16.27
CA GLU A 86 -32.08 10.33 -17.65
C GLU A 86 -30.70 10.20 -18.32
N THR A 87 -29.74 11.02 -17.93
CA THR A 87 -28.44 11.11 -18.60
C THR A 87 -27.26 10.69 -17.72
N GLY A 88 -27.46 10.61 -16.40
CA GLY A 88 -26.41 10.37 -15.43
C GLY A 88 -25.38 11.50 -15.31
N VAL A 89 -25.61 12.65 -15.96
CA VAL A 89 -24.68 13.78 -15.97
C VAL A 89 -24.70 14.49 -14.61
N THR A 90 -23.51 14.77 -14.08
CA THR A 90 -23.35 15.55 -12.84
C THR A 90 -23.75 17.00 -13.04
N LEU A 91 -24.60 17.52 -12.15
CA LEU A 91 -25.13 18.89 -12.17
C LEU A 91 -24.15 19.94 -11.61
N GLY A 92 -22.86 19.61 -11.56
CA GLY A 92 -21.80 20.41 -10.93
C GLY A 92 -21.58 20.09 -9.44
N LEU A 93 -20.87 20.98 -8.73
CA LEU A 93 -20.67 20.85 -7.29
C LEU A 93 -22.03 20.98 -6.58
N PRO A 94 -22.38 20.04 -5.68
CA PRO A 94 -23.64 20.11 -4.97
C PRO A 94 -23.67 21.35 -4.07
N ALA A 95 -24.76 22.11 -4.10
CA ALA A 95 -24.94 23.24 -3.20
C ALA A 95 -24.98 22.75 -1.74
N GLU A 96 -24.35 23.52 -0.84
CA GLU A 96 -24.42 23.26 0.60
C GLU A 96 -25.89 23.22 1.05
N GLY A 97 -26.19 22.29 1.97
CA GLY A 97 -27.54 22.14 2.49
C GLY A 97 -28.53 21.37 1.62
N THR A 98 -28.08 20.74 0.53
CA THR A 98 -28.92 19.83 -0.29
C THR A 98 -28.87 18.38 0.19
N TYR A 99 -27.84 18.03 0.96
CA TYR A 99 -27.63 16.70 1.52
C TYR A 99 -27.19 16.79 2.99
N SER A 100 -27.21 15.65 3.66
CA SER A 100 -26.71 15.48 5.03
C SER A 100 -25.75 14.29 5.07
N LEU A 101 -24.61 14.45 5.72
CA LEU A 101 -23.64 13.39 5.98
C LEU A 101 -23.37 13.35 7.49
N SER A 102 -23.50 12.18 8.09
CA SER A 102 -23.20 11.94 9.50
C SER A 102 -21.89 11.18 9.63
N PHE A 103 -20.83 11.87 10.07
CA PHE A 103 -19.48 11.31 10.19
C PHE A 103 -19.15 10.81 11.60
N ASN A 104 -18.24 9.84 11.69
CA ASN A 104 -17.62 9.43 12.94
C ASN A 104 -16.33 10.23 13.21
N GLU A 105 -16.46 11.40 13.82
CA GLU A 105 -15.31 12.26 14.17
C GLU A 105 -14.48 11.74 15.36
N THR A 106 -14.94 10.67 16.01
CA THR A 106 -14.21 10.04 17.12
C THR A 106 -13.02 9.27 16.58
N ASP A 107 -13.24 8.42 15.58
CA ASP A 107 -12.20 7.55 15.01
C ASP A 107 -11.58 8.10 13.72
N TRP A 108 -12.23 9.10 13.13
CA TRP A 108 -11.78 9.78 11.92
C TRP A 108 -11.61 11.28 12.16
N PHE A 109 -10.79 11.92 11.34
CA PHE A 109 -10.69 13.37 11.29
C PHE A 109 -10.56 13.85 9.85
N GLU A 110 -11.03 15.07 9.59
CA GLU A 110 -10.93 15.72 8.29
C GLU A 110 -9.67 16.59 8.23
N SER A 111 -8.98 16.53 7.08
CA SER A 111 -7.89 17.43 6.75
C SER A 111 -7.74 17.53 5.24
N ALA A 112 -7.70 18.77 4.71
CA ALA A 112 -7.46 19.06 3.30
C ALA A 112 -8.38 18.33 2.30
N GLY A 113 -9.65 18.12 2.66
CA GLY A 113 -10.67 17.46 1.84
C GLY A 113 -10.61 15.93 1.89
N TYR A 114 -9.90 15.35 2.86
CA TYR A 114 -9.80 13.92 3.10
C TYR A 114 -10.14 13.59 4.55
N TRP A 115 -10.78 12.43 4.74
CA TRP A 115 -11.01 11.83 6.05
C TRP A 115 -9.95 10.78 6.33
N TYR A 116 -9.25 10.90 7.45
CA TYR A 116 -8.18 10.00 7.84
C TYR A 116 -8.61 9.16 9.02
N HIS A 117 -8.39 7.84 8.95
CA HIS A 117 -8.60 6.98 10.11
C HIS A 117 -7.44 7.21 11.08
N ARG A 118 -7.76 7.48 12.36
CA ARG A 118 -6.76 7.83 13.38
C ARG A 118 -5.77 6.71 13.65
N GLN A 119 -6.24 5.46 13.55
CA GLN A 119 -5.42 4.28 13.81
C GLN A 119 -5.03 3.58 12.51
N PRO A 120 -3.81 3.01 12.44
CA PRO A 120 -3.46 2.16 11.30
C PRO A 120 -4.30 0.87 11.33
N VAL A 121 -4.67 0.37 10.15
CA VAL A 121 -5.55 -0.80 9.99
C VAL A 121 -4.70 -2.00 9.62
N ALA A 122 -4.78 -3.06 10.42
CA ALA A 122 -4.06 -4.31 10.17
C ALA A 122 -4.43 -4.93 8.81
N SER A 123 -3.57 -5.81 8.30
CA SER A 123 -3.89 -6.63 7.13
C SER A 123 -5.20 -7.41 7.37
N GLN A 124 -6.08 -7.41 6.36
CA GLN A 124 -7.44 -7.99 6.43
C GLN A 124 -8.35 -7.37 7.50
N GLY A 125 -7.90 -6.33 8.19
CA GLY A 125 -8.68 -5.57 9.15
C GLY A 125 -9.61 -4.57 8.48
N GLU A 126 -10.54 -4.05 9.26
CA GLU A 126 -11.53 -3.07 8.85
C GLU A 126 -11.44 -1.83 9.73
N THR A 127 -11.73 -0.68 9.14
CA THR A 127 -11.87 0.58 9.88
C THR A 127 -13.15 0.60 10.71
N SER A 128 -13.21 1.52 11.66
CA SER A 128 -14.50 1.97 12.19
C SER A 128 -15.33 2.64 11.08
N VAL A 129 -16.66 2.69 11.28
CA VAL A 129 -17.58 3.39 10.36
C VAL A 129 -17.12 4.83 10.18
N LEU A 130 -16.94 5.27 8.94
CA LEU A 130 -16.65 6.65 8.57
C LEU A 130 -17.95 7.46 8.46
N ILE A 131 -18.93 6.93 7.71
CA ILE A 131 -20.23 7.58 7.46
C ILE A 131 -21.33 6.67 8.00
N TYR A 132 -22.03 7.13 9.05
CA TYR A 132 -23.19 6.42 9.57
C TYR A 132 -24.35 6.47 8.59
N GLU A 133 -24.63 7.66 8.05
CA GLU A 133 -25.70 7.88 7.09
C GLU A 133 -25.39 9.10 6.20
N GLY A 134 -25.64 8.97 4.91
CA GLY A 134 -25.57 10.02 3.92
C GLY A 134 -26.80 10.00 3.02
N GLN A 135 -27.53 11.12 2.94
CA GLN A 135 -28.80 11.19 2.21
C GLN A 135 -29.14 12.62 1.74
N PRO A 136 -30.05 12.76 0.75
CA PRO A 136 -30.73 14.03 0.46
C PRO A 136 -31.39 14.62 1.71
N LYS A 137 -31.41 15.95 1.82
CA LYS A 137 -32.28 16.62 2.80
C LYS A 137 -33.72 16.64 2.28
N ALA A 138 -34.70 16.62 3.20
CA ALA A 138 -36.12 16.60 2.84
C ALA A 138 -36.56 17.87 2.09
N ASP A 139 -36.05 19.04 2.49
CA ASP A 139 -36.35 20.33 1.88
C ASP A 139 -35.36 20.65 0.75
N LEU A 140 -35.41 19.86 -0.33
CA LEU A 140 -34.57 20.13 -1.50
C LEU A 140 -34.95 21.46 -2.15
N ALA A 141 -33.96 22.27 -2.49
CA ALA A 141 -34.18 23.40 -3.39
C ALA A 141 -34.75 22.88 -4.73
N THR A 142 -35.62 23.67 -5.37
CA THR A 142 -36.27 23.31 -6.65
C THR A 142 -35.28 22.84 -7.73
N ALA A 143 -34.02 23.29 -7.68
CA ALA A 143 -32.97 22.88 -8.60
C ALA A 143 -32.60 21.38 -8.52
N TYR A 144 -32.90 20.70 -7.41
CA TYR A 144 -32.57 19.29 -7.16
C TYR A 144 -33.81 18.39 -7.04
N GLU A 145 -35.00 18.95 -7.20
CA GLU A 145 -36.25 18.20 -7.21
C GLU A 145 -36.26 17.21 -8.39
N GLY A 146 -36.54 15.94 -8.11
CA GLY A 146 -36.49 14.87 -9.11
C GLY A 146 -35.09 14.48 -9.59
N LYS A 147 -34.01 14.99 -8.97
CA LYS A 147 -32.63 14.58 -9.28
C LYS A 147 -32.19 13.41 -8.41
N GLN A 148 -31.14 12.71 -8.84
CA GLN A 148 -30.58 11.59 -8.09
C GLN A 148 -29.35 12.03 -7.30
N PHE A 149 -29.36 11.81 -5.99
CA PHE A 149 -28.16 11.97 -5.16
C PHE A 149 -27.25 10.75 -5.27
N LYS A 150 -25.95 11.00 -5.47
CA LYS A 150 -24.90 9.98 -5.47
C LYS A 150 -23.79 10.40 -4.52
N LEU A 151 -23.42 9.51 -3.61
CA LEU A 151 -22.28 9.66 -2.71
C LEU A 151 -21.16 8.71 -3.13
N GLU A 152 -20.10 9.25 -3.72
CA GLU A 152 -18.93 8.48 -4.16
C GLU A 152 -17.81 8.52 -3.12
N ILE A 153 -17.19 7.37 -2.90
CA ILE A 153 -16.16 7.14 -1.88
C ILE A 153 -14.91 6.65 -2.58
N MET A 154 -13.79 7.36 -2.40
CA MET A 154 -12.49 6.97 -2.95
C MET A 154 -11.50 6.78 -1.81
N THR A 155 -10.79 5.65 -1.81
CA THR A 155 -9.86 5.32 -0.73
C THR A 155 -8.42 5.40 -1.20
N GLN A 156 -7.53 5.77 -0.27
CA GLN A 156 -6.09 5.72 -0.45
C GLN A 156 -5.46 5.22 0.83
N SER A 157 -4.38 4.47 0.68
CA SER A 157 -3.74 3.82 1.82
C SER A 157 -2.23 3.74 1.62
N VAL A 158 -1.50 3.83 2.73
CA VAL A 158 -0.04 3.83 2.76
C VAL A 158 0.41 2.93 3.91
N GLN A 159 1.49 2.17 3.71
CA GLN A 159 2.10 1.37 4.78
C GLN A 159 2.31 2.21 6.05
N SER A 160 1.96 1.67 7.21
CA SER A 160 2.01 2.43 8.47
C SER A 160 3.42 2.73 8.97
N GLU A 161 4.42 1.96 8.51
CA GLU A 161 5.81 2.06 8.95
C GLU A 161 6.79 2.19 7.77
N PRO A 162 7.82 3.04 7.89
CA PRO A 162 8.03 3.99 8.99
C PRO A 162 7.05 5.17 8.94
N LEU A 163 6.66 5.71 10.11
CA LEU A 163 5.70 6.81 10.21
C LEU A 163 6.19 8.08 9.48
N GLU A 164 7.50 8.32 9.45
CA GLU A 164 8.13 9.42 8.72
C GLU A 164 7.80 9.36 7.21
N GLY A 165 7.68 8.16 6.64
CA GLY A 165 7.27 7.98 5.25
C GLY A 165 5.84 8.44 4.99
N VAL A 166 4.93 8.15 5.93
CA VAL A 166 3.53 8.59 5.88
C VAL A 166 3.45 10.10 5.97
N ILE A 167 4.18 10.70 6.91
CA ILE A 167 4.24 12.16 7.10
C ILE A 167 4.82 12.82 5.84
N GLY A 168 5.89 12.27 5.26
CA GLY A 168 6.47 12.78 4.03
C GLY A 168 5.52 12.72 2.84
N LEU A 169 4.70 11.67 2.74
CA LEU A 169 3.73 11.49 1.65
C LEU A 169 2.48 12.37 1.79
N TRP A 170 1.98 12.53 3.00
CA TRP A 170 0.71 13.21 3.24
C TRP A 170 0.87 14.62 3.80
N GLY A 171 2.08 15.03 4.16
CA GLY A 171 2.38 16.33 4.75
C GLY A 171 1.82 16.51 6.16
N MET A 172 1.35 15.43 6.80
CA MET A 172 0.74 15.50 8.13
C MET A 172 0.92 14.18 8.90
N ASN A 173 0.84 14.25 10.23
CA ASN A 173 0.91 13.07 11.10
C ASN A 173 -0.50 12.58 11.45
N PRO A 174 -0.94 11.40 10.95
CA PRO A 174 -2.27 10.86 11.25
C PRO A 174 -2.45 10.43 12.72
N GLN A 175 -1.36 10.32 13.48
CA GLN A 175 -1.36 9.97 14.90
C GLN A 175 -1.08 11.17 15.82
N ALA A 176 -0.98 12.39 15.28
CA ALA A 176 -0.90 13.56 16.15
C ALA A 176 -2.22 13.69 16.91
N ASN A 177 -2.17 13.55 18.24
CA ASN A 177 -3.33 13.72 19.10
C ASN A 177 -3.89 15.14 18.93
N ASN A 178 -5.22 15.25 18.75
CA ASN A 178 -5.98 16.48 18.99
C ASN A 178 -6.57 16.42 20.41
#